data_AF-A0A4R2JIW2-F1
#
_entry.id   AF-A0A4R2JIW2-F1
#
_cell.length_a   1.000
_cell.length_b   1.000
_cell.length_c   1.000
_cell.angle_alpha   90.00
_cell.angle_beta   90.00
_cell.angle_gamma   90.00
#
_symmetry.space_group_name_H-M   'P 1'
#
loop_
_entity.id
_entity.type
_entity.pdbx_description
1 polymer ?
#
loop_
_entity_poly.entity_id
_entity_poly.type
_entity_poly.pdbx_seq_one_letter_code
_entity_poly.pdbx_strand_id
1 'polypeptide(L)'
;MDALSRELRDEIGLTISDLGPHVWSQEATGSKYVAGYDGVVNDYFLVRTSSFTPRGLMTDVELAQGWITGWRWWSLRDIAGYGGPDLFSPRDLLNLLGVLVAFGVPAQPVRLGA
;
A
#
# COMPACT_ATOMS: atom_id res chain seq x y z
N MET A 1 -10.61 -5.15 10.56
CA MET A 1 -9.49 -6.10 10.71
C MET A 1 -9.62 -7.26 9.74
N ASP A 2 -10.77 -7.92 9.69
CA ASP A 2 -10.95 -9.16 8.93
C ASP A 2 -10.74 -9.05 7.41
N ALA A 3 -11.06 -7.90 6.79
CA ALA A 3 -10.88 -7.72 5.35
C ALA A 3 -9.40 -7.63 4.95
N LEU A 4 -8.64 -6.72 5.57
CA LEU A 4 -7.24 -6.48 5.22
C LEU A 4 -6.33 -7.68 5.54
N SER A 5 -6.53 -8.33 6.69
CA SER A 5 -5.79 -9.56 7.02
C SER A 5 -6.08 -10.70 6.04
N ARG A 6 -7.32 -10.80 5.55
CA ARG A 6 -7.70 -11.78 4.52
C ARG A 6 -7.02 -11.44 3.19
N GLU A 7 -7.07 -10.20 2.74
CA GLU A 7 -6.45 -9.76 1.47
C GLU A 7 -4.94 -9.99 1.47
N LEU A 8 -4.23 -9.63 2.54
CA LEU A 8 -2.78 -9.90 2.65
C LEU A 8 -2.44 -11.40 2.54
N ARG A 9 -3.26 -12.26 3.14
CA ARG A 9 -3.08 -13.72 3.03
C ARG A 9 -3.42 -14.22 1.62
N ASP A 10 -4.54 -13.76 1.08
CA ASP A 10 -5.12 -14.30 -0.15
C ASP A 10 -4.35 -13.80 -1.39
N GLU A 11 -3.81 -12.58 -1.39
CA GLU A 11 -3.08 -12.01 -2.52
C GLU A 11 -1.57 -12.27 -2.44
N ILE A 12 -0.95 -12.07 -1.26
CA ILE A 12 0.52 -12.11 -1.12
C ILE A 12 1.04 -13.18 -0.17
N GLY A 13 0.16 -13.93 0.52
CA GLY A 13 0.56 -15.00 1.45
C GLY A 13 1.04 -14.50 2.82
N LEU A 14 0.83 -13.21 3.14
CA LEU A 14 1.24 -12.64 4.41
C LEU A 14 0.14 -12.84 5.45
N THR A 15 0.43 -13.63 6.48
CA THR A 15 -0.45 -13.74 7.66
C THR A 15 0.05 -12.82 8.76
N ILE A 16 -0.84 -11.96 9.25
CA ILE A 16 -0.56 -11.01 10.34
C ILE A 16 -1.40 -11.35 11.57
N SER A 17 -0.80 -11.28 12.76
CA SER A 17 -1.54 -11.39 14.03
C SER A 17 -2.09 -10.05 14.50
N ASP A 18 -1.51 -8.95 14.03
CA ASP A 18 -1.92 -7.57 14.27
C ASP A 18 -1.64 -6.74 13.02
N LEU A 19 -2.49 -5.74 12.75
CA LEU A 19 -2.37 -4.88 11.58
C LEU A 19 -1.25 -3.84 11.71
N GLY A 20 -0.77 -3.61 12.92
CA GLY A 20 0.17 -2.55 13.21
C GLY A 20 -0.49 -1.16 13.21
N PRO A 21 0.30 -0.10 13.40
CA PRO A 21 -0.24 1.24 13.54
C PRO A 21 -0.75 1.80 12.22
N HIS A 22 -1.88 2.51 12.31
CA HIS A 22 -2.39 3.36 11.23
C HIS A 22 -1.48 4.59 11.11
N VAL A 23 -0.78 4.72 9.99
CA VAL A 23 0.23 5.77 9.79
C VAL A 23 -0.30 6.96 8.99
N TRP A 24 -1.14 6.71 8.00
CA TRP A 24 -1.66 7.75 7.11
C TRP A 24 -3.09 7.46 6.70
N SER A 25 -3.88 8.50 6.49
CA SER A 25 -5.21 8.41 5.87
C SER A 25 -5.30 9.36 4.68
N GLN A 26 -6.11 9.03 3.68
CA GLN A 26 -6.29 9.84 2.49
C GLN A 26 -7.75 9.81 2.05
N GLU A 27 -8.27 10.98 1.72
CA GLU A 27 -9.54 11.14 1.04
C GLU A 27 -9.30 12.06 -0.15
N ALA A 28 -9.63 11.59 -1.35
CA ALA A 28 -9.40 12.36 -2.57
C ALA A 28 -10.49 12.10 -3.60
N THR A 29 -11.05 13.17 -4.17
CA THR A 29 -12.06 13.11 -5.23
C THR A 29 -11.50 13.57 -6.57
N GLY A 30 -12.17 13.22 -7.68
CA GLY A 30 -11.81 13.74 -9.01
C GLY A 30 -12.17 12.81 -10.17
N SER A 31 -12.20 13.38 -11.38
CA SER A 31 -12.58 12.67 -12.62
C SER A 31 -11.60 11.59 -13.08
N LYS A 32 -10.46 11.45 -12.41
CA LYS A 32 -9.43 10.43 -12.70
C LYS A 32 -9.75 9.05 -12.10
N TYR A 33 -10.78 8.95 -11.26
CA TYR A 33 -11.16 7.71 -10.60
C TYR A 33 -12.14 6.90 -11.44
N VAL A 34 -12.31 5.62 -11.08
CA VAL A 34 -13.13 4.66 -11.83
C VAL A 34 -14.56 5.18 -11.99
N ALA A 35 -15.11 5.05 -13.19
CA ALA A 35 -16.48 5.49 -13.47
C ALA A 35 -17.48 4.87 -12.47
N GLY A 36 -18.33 5.72 -11.89
CA GLY A 36 -19.24 5.32 -10.80
C GLY A 36 -18.71 5.60 -9.40
N TYR A 37 -17.47 6.10 -9.27
CA TYR A 37 -16.87 6.52 -8.00
C TYR A 37 -16.31 7.94 -8.13
N ASP A 38 -16.64 8.80 -7.16
CA ASP A 38 -16.18 10.20 -7.15
C ASP A 38 -14.75 10.35 -6.60
N GLY A 39 -14.17 9.29 -6.03
CA GLY A 39 -12.95 9.37 -5.24
C GLY A 39 -12.46 8.05 -4.67
N VAL A 40 -11.47 8.17 -3.79
CA VAL A 40 -10.91 7.09 -2.97
C VAL A 40 -10.81 7.52 -1.52
N VAL A 41 -10.98 6.54 -0.62
CA VAL A 41 -10.63 6.64 0.80
C VAL A 41 -9.60 5.54 1.07
N ASN A 42 -8.40 5.92 1.50
CA ASN A 42 -7.32 4.98 1.79
C ASN A 42 -6.84 5.15 3.23
N ASP A 43 -6.77 4.04 3.97
CA ASP A 43 -6.10 3.95 5.26
C ASP A 43 -4.82 3.12 5.11
N TYR A 44 -3.70 3.66 5.56
CA TYR A 44 -2.38 3.07 5.40
C TYR A 44 -1.85 2.58 6.75
N PHE A 45 -1.46 1.31 6.83
CA PHE A 45 -0.95 0.68 8.05
C PHE A 45 0.50 0.23 7.88
N LEU A 46 1.31 0.32 8.94
CA LEU A 46 2.67 -0.19 8.94
C LEU A 46 2.73 -1.61 9.51
N VAL A 47 2.84 -2.59 8.61
CA VAL A 47 3.08 -3.99 8.98
C VAL A 47 4.57 -4.29 8.96
N ARG A 48 5.12 -4.76 10.09
CA ARG A 48 6.50 -5.28 10.15
C ARG A 48 6.52 -6.76 9.80
N THR A 49 7.35 -7.14 8.84
CA THR A 49 7.52 -8.53 8.41
C THR A 49 8.94 -8.79 7.94
N SER A 50 9.36 -10.05 7.97
CA SER A 50 10.56 -10.48 7.26
C SER A 50 10.29 -10.51 5.77
N SER A 51 11.31 -10.29 4.93
CA SER A 51 11.13 -10.42 3.47
C SER A 51 10.74 -11.84 3.09
N PHE A 52 9.81 -11.98 2.14
CA PHE A 52 9.37 -13.26 1.58
C PHE A 52 9.13 -13.11 0.07
N THR A 53 8.91 -14.22 -0.64
CA THR A 53 8.46 -14.17 -2.04
C THR A 53 6.93 -14.09 -2.04
N PRO A 54 6.31 -12.98 -2.51
CA PRO A 54 4.86 -12.82 -2.46
C PRO A 54 4.13 -13.91 -3.26
N ARG A 55 3.24 -14.63 -2.59
CA ARG A 55 2.40 -15.67 -3.19
C ARG A 55 1.24 -16.02 -2.27
N GLY A 56 0.06 -15.50 -2.59
CA GLY A 56 -1.17 -15.83 -1.88
C GLY A 56 -1.94 -17.01 -2.48
N LEU A 57 -3.17 -17.17 -1.97
CA LEU A 57 -4.13 -18.19 -2.36
C LEU A 57 -4.83 -17.90 -3.70
N MET A 58 -4.96 -16.63 -4.11
CA MET A 58 -5.66 -16.21 -5.33
C MET A 58 -4.88 -16.54 -6.58
N THR A 59 -5.49 -17.18 -7.57
CA THR A 59 -4.89 -17.44 -8.88
C THR A 59 -4.52 -16.15 -9.62
N ASP A 60 -3.60 -16.26 -10.58
CA ASP A 60 -3.16 -15.10 -11.39
C ASP A 60 -4.32 -14.44 -12.16
N VAL A 61 -5.37 -15.21 -12.49
CA VAL A 61 -6.59 -14.70 -13.11
C VAL A 61 -7.39 -13.82 -12.14
N GLU A 62 -7.57 -14.27 -10.89
CA GLU A 62 -8.26 -13.51 -9.84
C GLU A 62 -7.50 -12.22 -9.50
N LEU A 63 -6.17 -12.29 -9.44
CA LEU A 63 -5.29 -11.14 -9.20
C LEU A 63 -5.37 -10.12 -10.33
N ALA A 64 -5.37 -10.56 -11.59
CA ALA A 64 -5.50 -9.69 -12.74
C ALA A 64 -6.89 -9.01 -12.80
N GLN A 65 -7.95 -9.66 -12.34
CA GLN A 65 -9.28 -9.03 -12.17
C GLN A 65 -9.25 -7.92 -11.12
N GLY A 66 -8.41 -8.05 -10.10
CA GLY A 66 -8.09 -7.02 -9.11
C GLY A 66 -7.04 -5.99 -9.56
N TRP A 67 -6.63 -6.00 -10.83
CA TRP A 67 -5.58 -5.12 -11.39
C TRP A 67 -4.18 -5.32 -10.80
N ILE A 68 -3.93 -6.46 -10.15
CA ILE A 68 -2.62 -6.82 -9.62
C ILE A 68 -1.89 -7.65 -10.67
N THR A 69 -0.80 -7.11 -11.21
CA THR A 69 0.00 -7.74 -12.28
C THR A 69 1.33 -8.30 -11.79
N GLY A 70 1.71 -8.03 -10.54
CA GLY A 70 2.91 -8.58 -9.94
C GLY A 70 3.34 -7.86 -8.65
N TRP A 71 4.42 -8.37 -8.06
CA TRP A 71 5.00 -7.82 -6.83
C TRP A 71 6.51 -7.79 -6.90
N ARG A 72 7.07 -6.87 -6.13
CA ARG A 72 8.48 -6.86 -5.77
C ARG A 72 8.66 -6.09 -4.48
N TRP A 73 9.72 -6.41 -3.75
CA TRP A 73 10.21 -5.55 -2.68
C TRP A 73 10.93 -4.35 -3.29
N TRP A 74 10.68 -3.17 -2.72
CA TRP A 74 11.32 -1.91 -3.11
C TRP A 74 12.12 -1.36 -1.95
N SER A 75 13.40 -1.08 -2.16
CA SER A 75 14.16 -0.23 -1.25
C SER A 75 13.83 1.25 -1.49
N LEU A 76 14.09 2.12 -0.51
CA LEU A 76 13.99 3.57 -0.70
C LEU A 76 14.83 4.07 -1.89
N ARG A 77 16.00 3.46 -2.09
CA ARG A 77 16.88 3.77 -3.22
C ARG A 77 16.24 3.38 -4.55
N ASP A 78 15.56 2.23 -4.62
CA ASP A 78 14.89 1.80 -5.85
C ASP A 78 13.71 2.70 -6.20
N ILE A 79 12.94 3.14 -5.20
CA ILE A 79 11.85 4.11 -5.39
C ILE A 79 12.40 5.45 -5.90
N ALA A 80 13.46 5.96 -5.26
CA ALA A 80 14.10 7.22 -5.66
C ALA A 80 14.72 7.18 -7.06
N GLY A 81 15.22 6.01 -7.47
CA GLY A 81 15.81 5.80 -8.79
C GLY A 81 14.82 5.36 -9.87
N TYR A 82 13.53 5.22 -9.55
CA TYR A 82 12.55 4.70 -10.50
C TYR A 82 12.22 5.72 -11.59
N GLY A 83 12.69 5.47 -12.81
CA GLY A 83 12.39 6.29 -14.00
C GLY A 83 11.36 5.66 -14.94
N GLY A 84 10.63 4.63 -14.50
CA GLY A 84 9.59 3.98 -15.31
C GLY A 84 8.29 4.79 -15.36
N PRO A 85 7.30 4.34 -16.15
CA PRO A 85 6.04 5.07 -16.34
C PRO A 85 5.08 4.94 -15.16
N ASP A 86 5.31 3.99 -14.26
CA ASP A 86 4.41 3.73 -13.14
C ASP A 86 4.54 4.78 -12.03
N LEU A 87 3.50 4.83 -11.20
CA LEU A 87 3.36 5.84 -10.16
C LEU A 87 3.21 5.13 -8.82
N PHE A 88 3.90 5.64 -7.79
CA PHE A 88 3.72 5.16 -6.44
C PHE A 88 2.49 5.80 -5.78
N SER A 89 1.80 5.01 -4.97
CA SER A 89 0.73 5.50 -4.08
C SER A 89 1.12 5.20 -2.62
N PRO A 90 0.95 6.16 -1.69
CA PRO A 90 0.58 7.55 -1.93
C PRO A 90 1.59 8.30 -2.83
N ARG A 91 1.19 9.41 -3.43
CA ARG A 91 2.00 10.10 -4.47
C ARG A 91 3.38 10.55 -4.00
N ASP A 92 3.53 10.84 -2.72
CA ASP A 92 4.79 11.24 -2.10
C ASP A 92 5.43 10.11 -1.27
N LEU A 93 5.22 8.85 -1.68
CA LEU A 93 5.60 7.66 -0.91
C LEU A 93 7.08 7.68 -0.48
N LEU A 94 7.99 8.16 -1.34
CA LEU A 94 9.42 8.21 -1.01
C LEU A 94 9.70 9.06 0.23
N ASN A 95 9.17 10.29 0.26
CA ASN A 95 9.37 11.20 1.38
C ASN A 95 8.64 10.70 2.62
N LEU A 96 7.41 10.21 2.45
CA LEU A 96 6.60 9.65 3.53
C LEU A 96 7.31 8.46 4.22
N LEU A 97 7.84 7.51 3.44
CA LEU A 97 8.63 6.41 4.01
C LEU A 97 9.94 6.91 4.62
N GLY A 98 10.60 7.91 4.02
CA GLY A 98 11.81 8.51 4.58
C GLY A 98 11.58 9.10 5.98
N VAL A 99 10.48 9.84 6.16
CA VAL A 99 10.05 10.37 7.46
C VAL A 99 9.75 9.24 8.44
N LEU A 100 8.98 8.23 8.01
CA LEU A 100 8.61 7.10 8.85
C LEU A 100 9.84 6.29 9.33
N VAL A 101 10.83 6.12 8.47
CA VAL A 101 12.09 5.43 8.81
C VAL A 101 12.95 6.27 9.75
N ALA A 102 13.06 7.58 9.51
CA ALA A 102 13.91 8.47 10.29
C ALA A 102 13.34 8.82 11.67
N PHE A 103 12.02 9.02 11.76
CA PHE A 103 11.36 9.54 12.96
C PHE A 103 10.39 8.55 13.61
N GLY A 104 10.15 7.40 12.97
CA GLY A 104 9.22 6.38 13.47
C GLY A 104 7.76 6.66 13.15
N VAL A 105 6.89 5.91 13.81
CA VAL A 105 5.43 5.94 13.61
C VAL A 105 4.85 7.22 14.24
N PRO A 106 3.98 7.96 13.53
CA PRO A 106 3.34 9.14 14.09
C PRO A 106 2.36 8.77 15.22
N ALA A 107 2.17 9.67 16.19
CA ALA A 107 1.24 9.45 17.30
C ALA A 107 -0.24 9.37 16.87
N GLN A 108 -0.57 9.95 15.71
CA GLN A 108 -1.88 9.90 15.08
C GLN A 108 -1.68 9.77 13.56
N PRO A 109 -2.61 9.13 12.82
CA PRO A 109 -2.52 9.03 11.37
C PRO A 109 -2.41 10.41 10.72
N VAL A 110 -1.43 10.60 9.85
CA VAL A 110 -1.28 11.86 9.11
C VAL A 110 -2.25 11.86 7.94
N ARG A 111 -3.08 12.90 7.83
CA ARG A 111 -3.95 13.08 6.67
C ARG A 111 -3.11 13.48 5.45
N LEU A 112 -3.17 12.68 4.41
CA LEU A 112 -2.57 12.90 3.10
C LEU A 112 -3.62 13.48 2.17
N GLY A 113 -3.18 14.38 1.31
CA GLY A 113 -4.05 15.04 0.34
C GLY A 113 -4.51 16.41 0.81
N ALA A 114 -4.13 17.39 -0.01
CA ALA A 114 -4.98 18.48 -0.47
C ALA A 114 -4.99 18.39 -2.00
#